data_AF-A0A832W9R2-F1
#
_entry.id   AF-A0A832W9R2-F1
#
_cell.length_a   1.000
_cell.length_b   1.000
_cell.length_c   1.000
_cell.angle_alpha   90.00
_cell.angle_beta   90.00
_cell.angle_gamma   90.00
#
_symmetry.space_group_name_H-M   'P 1'
#
loop_
_entity.id
_entity.type
_entity.pdbx_description
1 polymer ?
#
loop_
_entity_poly.entity_id
_entity_poly.type
_entity_poly.pdbx_seq_one_letter_code
_entity_poly.pdbx_strand_id
1 'polypeptide(L)'
;MRKAIFVTTGLVLLSFILSIYFYPQVPEQMATHWNSQGEVNGYMSKLWGLFFIPLLITGLVIMFLVLPRIDPRKENIVKFRKYYDWFIVILVLFMIAVHLQVLLWNTGIRISPNAVLPLGIGLLFYYMGILTENAERNWFIGIRTPWTLSSERVWKGTNRLGGKLFRIAGITAALGTLFPEFAIYFIFVPIISVAGFTVVYSYFEYQKELKENEREQISE
;
A
#
# COMPACT_ATOMS: atom_id res chain seq x y z
N MET A 1 -7.31 0.64 17.75
CA MET A 1 -7.69 2.07 17.65
C MET A 1 -6.80 3.00 18.46
N ARG A 2 -6.99 3.24 19.79
CA ARG A 2 -6.24 4.30 20.51
C ARG A 2 -4.71 4.20 20.35
N LYS A 3 -4.13 3.01 20.54
CA LYS A 3 -2.68 2.78 20.40
C LYS A 3 -2.15 3.12 19.00
N ALA A 4 -2.81 2.62 17.94
CA ALA A 4 -2.39 2.88 16.56
C ALA A 4 -2.52 4.36 16.18
N ILE A 5 -3.54 5.06 16.69
CA ILE A 5 -3.69 6.51 16.50
C ILE A 5 -2.54 7.26 17.17
N PHE A 6 -2.20 6.95 18.44
CA PHE A 6 -1.06 7.60 19.10
C PHE A 6 0.26 7.34 18.37
N VAL A 7 0.48 6.11 17.92
CA VAL A 7 1.68 5.75 17.13
C VAL A 7 1.71 6.53 15.81
N THR A 8 0.62 6.51 15.03
CA THR A 8 0.57 7.22 13.75
C THR A 8 0.71 8.74 13.92
N THR A 9 0.08 9.35 14.92
CA THR A 9 0.26 10.78 15.24
C THR A 9 1.72 11.08 15.59
N GLY A 10 2.36 10.26 16.43
CA GLY A 10 3.78 10.42 16.76
C GLY A 10 4.67 10.34 15.51
N LEU A 11 4.38 9.42 14.60
CA LEU A 11 5.09 9.28 13.32
C LEU A 11 4.85 10.47 12.38
N VAL A 12 3.64 11.02 12.32
CA VAL A 12 3.36 12.24 11.56
C VAL A 12 4.20 13.40 12.11
N LEU A 13 4.16 13.63 13.43
CA LEU A 13 4.96 14.68 14.07
C LEU A 13 6.46 14.47 13.82
N LEU A 14 6.95 13.23 13.89
CA LEU A 14 8.33 12.89 13.56
C LEU A 14 8.70 13.32 12.14
N SER A 15 7.83 13.12 11.14
CA SER A 15 8.11 13.55 9.76
C SER A 15 8.30 15.07 9.62
N PHE A 16 7.52 15.88 10.35
CA PHE A 16 7.70 17.32 10.40
C PHE A 16 8.97 17.72 11.16
N ILE A 17 9.27 17.05 12.27
CA ILE A 17 10.51 17.28 13.04
C ILE A 17 11.74 17.02 12.15
N LEU A 18 11.73 15.95 11.37
CA LEU A 18 12.80 15.65 10.40
C LEU A 18 12.94 16.77 9.37
N SER A 19 11.83 17.23 8.77
CA SER A 19 11.86 18.35 7.82
C SER A 19 12.46 19.63 8.43
N ILE A 20 12.08 19.98 9.66
CA ILE A 20 12.61 21.16 10.36
C ILE A 20 14.10 20.98 10.67
N TYR A 21 14.51 19.81 11.13
CA TYR A 21 15.90 19.49 11.46
C TYR A 21 16.83 19.56 10.23
N PHE A 22 16.37 19.07 9.07
CA PHE A 22 17.13 19.08 7.82
C PHE A 22 17.04 20.42 7.07
N TYR A 23 16.14 21.33 7.45
CA TYR A 23 15.96 22.62 6.78
C TYR A 23 17.26 23.41 6.50
N PRO A 24 18.19 23.58 7.45
CA PRO A 24 19.43 24.32 7.19
C PRO A 24 20.46 23.51 6.36
N GLN A 25 20.25 22.22 6.18
CA GLN A 25 21.22 21.28 5.58
C GLN A 25 20.95 21.00 4.11
N VAL A 26 19.74 21.30 3.62
CA VAL A 26 19.31 21.00 2.24
C VAL A 26 19.42 22.23 1.33
N PRO A 27 19.71 22.03 0.03
CA PRO A 27 19.78 23.10 -0.97
C PRO A 27 18.42 23.75 -1.25
N GLU A 28 18.44 24.93 -1.88
CA GLU A 28 17.22 25.65 -2.29
C GLU A 28 16.40 24.89 -3.35
N GLN A 29 17.06 24.07 -4.16
CA GLN A 29 16.43 23.17 -5.14
C GLN A 29 16.75 21.72 -4.76
N MET A 30 15.72 20.96 -4.41
CA MET A 30 15.85 19.59 -3.91
C MET A 30 15.49 18.58 -4.99
N ALA A 31 16.29 17.53 -5.14
CA ALA A 31 15.94 16.35 -5.93
C ALA A 31 14.83 15.58 -5.20
N THR A 32 13.71 15.32 -5.88
CA THR A 32 12.53 14.68 -5.26
C THR A 32 11.95 13.54 -6.10
N HIS A 33 12.46 13.33 -7.31
CA HIS A 33 12.02 12.26 -8.19
C HIS A 33 13.20 11.65 -8.95
N TRP A 34 13.14 10.33 -9.15
CA TRP A 34 14.14 9.54 -9.86
C TRP A 34 13.48 8.69 -10.95
N ASN A 35 14.16 8.51 -12.07
CA ASN A 35 13.72 7.64 -13.15
C ASN A 35 14.00 6.15 -12.79
N SER A 36 13.64 5.22 -13.70
CA SER A 36 13.86 3.79 -13.50
C SER A 36 15.34 3.38 -13.40
N GLN A 37 16.26 4.22 -13.89
CA GLN A 37 17.71 4.03 -13.76
C GLN A 37 18.27 4.58 -12.44
N GLY A 38 17.43 5.18 -11.59
CA GLY A 38 17.85 5.80 -10.33
C GLY A 38 18.49 7.18 -10.52
N GLU A 39 18.34 7.80 -11.69
CA GLU A 39 18.84 9.14 -11.97
C GLU A 39 17.77 10.18 -11.62
N VAL A 40 18.21 11.33 -11.10
CA VAL A 40 17.29 12.43 -10.76
C VAL A 40 16.73 13.03 -12.04
N ASN A 41 15.40 13.08 -12.16
CA ASN A 41 14.71 13.73 -13.27
C ASN A 41 13.58 14.68 -12.81
N GLY A 42 13.48 14.94 -11.51
CA GLY A 42 12.53 15.90 -10.96
C GLY A 42 13.03 16.58 -9.70
N TYR A 43 12.71 17.86 -9.60
CA TYR A 43 13.13 18.74 -8.52
C TYR A 43 11.95 19.53 -7.97
N MET A 44 12.08 19.98 -6.72
CA MET A 44 11.13 20.90 -6.07
C MET A 44 11.89 22.04 -5.39
N SER A 45 11.20 23.14 -5.11
CA SER A 45 11.74 24.15 -4.19
C SER A 45 11.90 23.57 -2.79
N LYS A 46 12.82 24.11 -2.01
CA LYS A 46 13.14 23.66 -0.64
C LYS A 46 11.92 23.46 0.25
N LEU A 47 10.98 24.41 0.24
CA LEU A 47 9.74 24.29 1.02
C LEU A 47 8.94 23.04 0.64
N TRP A 48 8.74 22.80 -0.65
CA TRP A 48 8.00 21.63 -1.12
C TRP A 48 8.81 20.33 -0.94
N GLY A 49 10.10 20.35 -1.21
CA GLY A 49 10.98 19.18 -1.03
C GLY A 49 11.05 18.69 0.43
N LEU A 50 10.98 19.62 1.40
CA LEU A 50 10.90 19.27 2.81
C LEU A 50 9.48 18.83 3.21
N PHE A 51 8.46 19.65 2.96
CA PHE A 51 7.16 19.46 3.60
C PHE A 51 6.13 18.66 2.80
N PHE A 52 6.36 18.37 1.52
CA PHE A 52 5.38 17.65 0.69
C PHE A 52 5.06 16.25 1.25
N ILE A 53 6.08 15.44 1.60
CA ILE A 53 5.85 14.10 2.13
C ILE A 53 5.18 14.12 3.52
N PRO A 54 5.61 14.94 4.50
CA PRO A 54 4.88 15.12 5.76
C PRO A 54 3.40 15.52 5.59
N LEU A 55 3.12 16.44 4.67
CA LEU A 55 1.75 16.85 4.35
C LEU A 55 0.95 15.70 3.71
N LEU A 56 1.56 14.96 2.79
CA LEU A 56 0.97 13.78 2.17
C LEU A 56 0.68 12.69 3.22
N ILE A 57 1.62 12.42 4.14
CA ILE A 57 1.40 11.50 5.27
C ILE A 57 0.19 11.94 6.08
N THR A 58 0.10 13.22 6.41
CA THR A 58 -1.02 13.79 7.18
C THR A 58 -2.35 13.58 6.44
N GLY A 59 -2.40 13.90 5.16
CA GLY A 59 -3.57 13.70 4.31
C GLY A 59 -3.99 12.23 4.22
N LEU A 60 -3.04 11.32 4.02
CA LEU A 60 -3.30 9.88 3.99
C LEU A 60 -3.83 9.37 5.32
N VAL A 61 -3.24 9.76 6.46
CA VAL A 61 -3.72 9.36 7.78
C VAL A 61 -5.15 9.85 8.02
N ILE A 62 -5.45 11.12 7.70
CA ILE A 62 -6.81 11.66 7.81
C ILE A 62 -7.76 10.85 6.93
N MET A 63 -7.40 10.59 5.67
CA MET A 63 -8.18 9.79 4.74
C MET A 63 -8.50 8.40 5.33
N PHE A 64 -7.49 7.65 5.80
CA PHE A 64 -7.69 6.34 6.41
C PHE A 64 -8.44 6.39 7.77
N LEU A 65 -8.45 7.51 8.48
CA LEU A 65 -9.34 7.66 9.63
C LEU A 65 -10.79 7.87 9.19
N VAL A 66 -11.03 8.55 8.07
CA VAL A 66 -12.37 8.85 7.55
C VAL A 66 -13.00 7.66 6.84
N LEU A 67 -12.26 6.91 6.03
CA LEU A 67 -12.78 5.81 5.19
C LEU A 67 -13.71 4.82 5.95
N PRO A 68 -13.36 4.30 7.14
CA PRO A 68 -14.24 3.38 7.86
C PRO A 68 -15.55 3.99 8.34
N ARG A 69 -15.63 5.32 8.44
CA ARG A 69 -16.83 6.03 8.92
C ARG A 69 -17.85 6.25 7.81
N ILE A 70 -17.37 6.39 6.58
CA ILE A 70 -18.21 6.64 5.40
C ILE A 70 -18.55 5.37 4.63
N ASP A 71 -17.95 4.22 4.97
CA ASP A 71 -18.27 2.94 4.34
C ASP A 71 -19.72 2.52 4.67
N PRO A 72 -20.57 2.23 3.65
CA PRO A 72 -21.93 1.73 3.87
C PRO A 72 -21.99 0.43 4.70
N ARG A 73 -20.90 -0.33 4.72
CA ARG A 73 -20.69 -1.59 5.44
C ARG A 73 -19.63 -1.44 6.55
N LYS A 74 -19.57 -0.28 7.21
CA LYS A 74 -18.64 0.04 8.32
C LYS A 74 -18.56 -1.04 9.42
N GLU A 75 -19.64 -1.76 9.68
CA GLU A 75 -19.69 -2.88 10.65
C GLU A 75 -18.73 -4.01 10.28
N ASN A 76 -18.54 -4.26 8.98
CA ASN A 76 -17.58 -5.26 8.50
C ASN A 76 -16.13 -4.80 8.71
N ILE A 77 -15.86 -3.49 8.62
CA ILE A 77 -14.52 -2.94 8.87
C ILE A 77 -14.09 -3.14 10.33
N VAL A 78 -15.04 -3.14 11.28
CA VAL A 78 -14.76 -3.41 12.69
C VAL A 78 -14.14 -4.80 12.88
N LYS A 79 -14.59 -5.80 12.11
CA LYS A 79 -14.16 -7.20 12.24
C LYS A 79 -12.66 -7.40 11.95
N PHE A 80 -12.10 -6.62 11.02
CA PHE A 80 -10.69 -6.70 10.65
C PHE A 80 -9.88 -5.44 11.01
N ARG A 81 -10.42 -4.62 11.92
CA ARG A 81 -9.87 -3.32 12.30
C ARG A 81 -8.41 -3.36 12.74
N LYS A 82 -7.99 -4.45 13.40
CA LYS A 82 -6.60 -4.65 13.82
C LYS A 82 -5.63 -4.60 12.62
N TYR A 83 -5.95 -5.32 11.54
CA TYR A 83 -5.12 -5.36 10.34
C TYR A 83 -5.14 -4.02 9.61
N TYR A 84 -6.29 -3.37 9.57
CA TYR A 84 -6.43 -2.04 8.99
C TYR A 84 -5.57 -0.99 9.71
N ASP A 85 -5.66 -0.92 11.05
CA ASP A 85 -4.91 0.04 11.87
C ASP A 85 -3.38 -0.15 11.69
N TRP A 86 -2.90 -1.39 11.62
CA TRP A 86 -1.48 -1.69 11.40
C TRP A 86 -1.01 -1.42 9.98
N PHE A 87 -1.88 -1.60 8.98
CA PHE A 87 -1.57 -1.20 7.60
C PHE A 87 -1.27 0.30 7.53
N ILE A 88 -2.05 1.14 8.23
CA ILE A 88 -1.79 2.58 8.30
C ILE A 88 -0.41 2.86 8.91
N VAL A 89 -0.06 2.19 10.02
CA VAL A 89 1.27 2.35 10.65
C VAL A 89 2.39 1.99 9.68
N ILE A 90 2.28 0.85 8.99
CA ILE A 90 3.30 0.37 8.04
C ILE A 90 3.40 1.31 6.84
N LEU A 91 2.27 1.80 6.32
CA LEU A 91 2.25 2.80 5.25
C LEU A 91 2.96 4.09 5.68
N VAL A 92 2.67 4.60 6.88
CA VAL A 92 3.33 5.82 7.39
C VAL A 92 4.84 5.60 7.59
N LEU A 93 5.26 4.44 8.11
CA LEU A 93 6.67 4.09 8.23
C LEU A 93 7.37 4.04 6.85
N PHE A 94 6.72 3.45 5.85
CA PHE A 94 7.22 3.46 4.48
C PHE A 94 7.35 4.89 3.94
N MET A 95 6.36 5.75 4.14
CA MET A 95 6.42 7.16 3.71
C MET A 95 7.52 7.94 4.43
N ILE A 96 7.79 7.65 5.71
CA ILE A 96 8.92 8.24 6.45
C ILE A 96 10.26 7.75 5.88
N ALA A 97 10.36 6.47 5.51
CA ALA A 97 11.57 5.96 4.86
C ALA A 97 11.82 6.64 3.50
N VAL A 98 10.76 6.87 2.70
CA VAL A 98 10.83 7.66 1.46
C VAL A 98 11.25 9.11 1.77
N HIS A 99 10.69 9.72 2.82
CA HIS A 99 11.07 11.07 3.23
C HIS A 99 12.55 11.16 3.61
N LEU A 100 13.03 10.23 4.43
CA LEU A 100 14.44 10.15 4.81
C LEU A 100 15.34 9.94 3.59
N GLN A 101 14.95 9.08 2.64
CA GLN A 101 15.69 8.90 1.39
C GLN A 101 15.84 10.23 0.63
N VAL A 102 14.77 11.03 0.53
CA VAL A 102 14.82 12.37 -0.10
C VAL A 102 15.75 13.30 0.67
N LEU A 103 15.63 13.37 2.00
CA LEU A 103 16.46 14.24 2.84
C LEU A 103 17.95 13.89 2.74
N LEU A 104 18.28 12.60 2.90
CA LEU A 104 19.66 12.09 2.86
C LEU A 104 20.30 12.29 1.48
N TRP A 105 19.55 12.09 0.40
CA TRP A 105 20.05 12.38 -0.95
C TRP A 105 20.46 13.84 -1.10
N ASN A 106 19.64 14.75 -0.59
CA ASN A 106 19.85 16.20 -0.69
C ASN A 106 20.90 16.74 0.29
N THR A 107 21.32 15.96 1.30
CA THR A 107 22.50 16.28 2.13
C THR A 107 23.79 15.62 1.63
N GLY A 108 23.74 14.88 0.51
CA GLY A 108 24.90 14.30 -0.16
C GLY A 108 25.06 12.78 0.00
N ILE A 109 24.21 12.12 0.79
CA ILE A 109 24.19 10.66 0.91
C ILE A 109 23.34 10.07 -0.23
N ARG A 110 24.00 9.84 -1.37
CA ARG A 110 23.36 9.43 -2.64
C ARG A 110 23.29 7.92 -2.81
N ILE A 111 22.51 7.26 -1.99
CA ILE A 111 22.18 5.83 -2.17
C ILE A 111 21.08 5.73 -3.24
N SER A 112 21.25 4.84 -4.23
CA SER A 112 20.24 4.64 -5.27
C SER A 112 18.89 4.25 -4.67
N PRO A 113 17.78 4.94 -5.01
CA PRO A 113 16.45 4.55 -4.57
C PRO A 113 16.08 3.13 -4.99
N ASN A 114 16.61 2.65 -6.12
CA ASN A 114 16.39 1.28 -6.60
C ASN A 114 16.99 0.21 -5.67
N ALA A 115 17.93 0.58 -4.80
CA ALA A 115 18.51 -0.33 -3.81
C ALA A 115 17.80 -0.29 -2.46
N VAL A 116 16.86 0.64 -2.23
CA VAL A 116 16.24 0.84 -0.90
C VAL A 116 14.72 0.71 -0.96
N LEU A 117 14.09 1.33 -1.97
CA LEU A 117 12.64 1.36 -2.10
C LEU A 117 12.00 -0.01 -2.35
N PRO A 118 12.60 -0.96 -3.11
CA PRO A 118 11.96 -2.25 -3.34
C PRO A 118 11.71 -3.03 -2.05
N LEU A 119 12.61 -2.95 -1.07
CA LEU A 119 12.41 -3.55 0.25
C LEU A 119 11.18 -2.95 0.96
N GLY A 120 11.07 -1.62 1.00
CA GLY A 120 9.94 -0.93 1.62
C GLY A 120 8.60 -1.24 0.93
N ILE A 121 8.59 -1.22 -0.40
CA ILE A 121 7.42 -1.57 -1.23
C ILE A 121 7.04 -3.04 -1.01
N GLY A 122 8.02 -3.94 -0.96
CA GLY A 122 7.81 -5.35 -0.71
C GLY A 122 7.16 -5.64 0.64
N LEU A 123 7.62 -4.97 1.70
CA LEU A 123 7.00 -5.05 3.03
C LEU A 123 5.57 -4.51 3.03
N LEU A 124 5.31 -3.41 2.31
CA LEU A 124 3.97 -2.83 2.16
C LEU A 124 3.03 -3.81 1.44
N PHE A 125 3.44 -4.38 0.31
CA PHE A 125 2.67 -5.39 -0.43
C PHE A 125 2.43 -6.66 0.38
N TYR A 126 3.44 -7.12 1.12
CA TYR A 126 3.30 -8.27 2.00
C TYR A 126 2.20 -8.04 3.04
N TYR A 127 2.22 -6.87 3.68
CA TYR A 127 1.20 -6.52 4.67
C TYR A 127 -0.16 -6.25 4.05
N MET A 128 -0.22 -5.67 2.85
CA MET A 128 -1.46 -5.59 2.07
C MET A 128 -2.05 -6.97 1.82
N GLY A 129 -1.21 -8.00 1.63
CA GLY A 129 -1.70 -9.37 1.51
C GLY A 129 -2.36 -9.89 2.79
N ILE A 130 -1.80 -9.59 3.96
CA ILE A 130 -2.39 -9.90 5.27
C ILE A 130 -3.72 -9.16 5.46
N LEU A 131 -3.75 -7.85 5.16
CA LEU A 131 -4.97 -7.04 5.23
C LEU A 131 -6.06 -7.59 4.31
N THR A 132 -5.70 -7.89 3.06
CA THR A 132 -6.62 -8.40 2.03
C THR A 132 -7.21 -9.74 2.45
N GLU A 133 -6.40 -10.70 2.90
CA GLU A 133 -6.88 -12.02 3.33
C GLU A 133 -7.90 -11.96 4.48
N ASN A 134 -7.78 -10.96 5.36
CA ASN A 134 -8.67 -10.77 6.50
C ASN A 134 -9.80 -9.76 6.23
N ALA A 135 -9.83 -9.14 5.05
CA ALA A 135 -10.83 -8.12 4.74
C ALA A 135 -12.21 -8.76 4.63
N GLU A 136 -13.18 -8.21 5.35
CA GLU A 136 -14.60 -8.54 5.21
C GLU A 136 -15.25 -7.65 4.15
N ARG A 137 -16.35 -8.09 3.53
CA ARG A 137 -16.98 -7.38 2.40
C ARG A 137 -17.29 -5.91 2.72
N ASN A 138 -16.60 -5.01 2.05
CA ASN A 138 -16.66 -3.56 2.27
C ASN A 138 -16.39 -2.81 0.95
N TRP A 139 -16.52 -1.48 0.96
CA TRP A 139 -16.42 -0.66 -0.26
C TRP A 139 -15.03 -0.12 -0.54
N PHE A 140 -14.04 -0.24 0.36
CA PHE A 140 -12.73 0.42 0.22
C PHE A 140 -11.49 -0.50 0.22
N ILE A 141 -11.56 -1.65 0.88
CA ILE A 141 -10.41 -2.47 1.26
C ILE A 141 -10.57 -3.88 0.69
N GLY A 142 -9.49 -4.40 0.09
CA GLY A 142 -9.46 -5.70 -0.56
C GLY A 142 -9.75 -5.62 -2.08
N ILE A 143 -9.93 -6.79 -2.69
CA ILE A 143 -10.20 -6.96 -4.11
C ILE A 143 -11.71 -6.80 -4.34
N ARG A 144 -12.09 -5.67 -4.97
CA ARG A 144 -13.47 -5.18 -5.09
C ARG A 144 -13.95 -5.18 -6.53
N THR A 145 -13.99 -6.37 -7.13
CA THR A 145 -14.67 -6.59 -8.42
C THR A 145 -16.19 -6.60 -8.25
N PRO A 146 -16.98 -6.36 -9.31
CA PRO A 146 -18.45 -6.47 -9.25
C PRO A 146 -18.89 -7.80 -8.63
N TRP A 147 -18.22 -8.90 -8.99
CA TRP A 147 -18.53 -10.25 -8.53
C TRP A 147 -18.26 -10.46 -7.03
N THR A 148 -17.12 -9.98 -6.54
CA THR A 148 -16.79 -10.02 -5.10
C THR A 148 -17.74 -9.16 -4.26
N LEU A 149 -18.25 -8.05 -4.81
CA LEU A 149 -19.21 -7.21 -4.08
C LEU A 149 -20.61 -7.86 -4.03
N SER A 150 -20.97 -8.61 -5.06
CA SER A 150 -22.26 -9.32 -5.14
C SER A 150 -22.33 -10.54 -4.23
N SER A 151 -21.26 -11.35 -4.11
CA SER A 151 -21.26 -12.58 -3.31
C SER A 151 -20.23 -12.57 -2.18
N GLU A 152 -20.66 -12.92 -0.96
CA GLU A 152 -19.76 -13.09 0.17
C GLU A 152 -18.82 -14.29 0.01
N ARG A 153 -19.29 -15.35 -0.65
CA ARG A 153 -18.47 -16.55 -0.91
C ARG A 153 -17.34 -16.22 -1.88
N VAL A 154 -17.65 -15.55 -2.99
CA VAL A 154 -16.65 -15.06 -3.96
C VAL A 154 -15.71 -14.04 -3.33
N TRP A 155 -16.22 -13.15 -2.46
CA TRP A 155 -15.40 -12.22 -1.70
C TRP A 155 -14.33 -12.95 -0.88
N LYS A 156 -14.73 -13.90 -0.04
CA LYS A 156 -13.83 -14.64 0.86
C LYS A 156 -12.81 -15.46 0.07
N GLY A 157 -13.25 -16.16 -0.98
CA GLY A 157 -12.36 -16.93 -1.86
C GLY A 157 -11.29 -16.05 -2.53
N THR A 158 -11.73 -14.98 -3.20
CA THR A 158 -10.85 -14.08 -3.96
C THR A 158 -9.87 -13.35 -3.07
N ASN A 159 -10.33 -12.80 -1.94
CA ASN A 159 -9.47 -12.04 -1.03
C ASN A 159 -8.47 -12.94 -0.30
N ARG A 160 -8.83 -14.19 0.03
CA ARG A 160 -7.89 -15.16 0.60
C ARG A 160 -6.79 -15.54 -0.38
N LEU A 161 -7.15 -15.85 -1.62
CA LEU A 161 -6.19 -16.16 -2.68
C LEU A 161 -5.32 -14.94 -3.01
N GLY A 162 -5.95 -13.79 -3.23
CA GLY A 162 -5.28 -12.51 -3.46
C GLY A 162 -4.31 -12.16 -2.34
N GLY A 163 -4.68 -12.36 -1.07
CA GLY A 163 -3.79 -12.13 0.06
C GLY A 163 -2.53 -12.99 0.06
N LYS A 164 -2.62 -14.26 -0.36
CA LYS A 164 -1.43 -15.11 -0.61
C LYS A 164 -0.57 -14.57 -1.74
N LEU A 165 -1.19 -14.21 -2.85
CA LEU A 165 -0.50 -13.69 -4.04
C LEU A 165 0.20 -12.34 -3.76
N PHE A 166 -0.44 -11.43 -3.03
CA PHE A 166 0.16 -10.17 -2.58
C PHE A 166 1.38 -10.40 -1.69
N ARG A 167 1.36 -11.40 -0.81
CA ARG A 167 2.54 -11.77 -0.01
C ARG A 167 3.71 -12.25 -0.88
N ILE A 168 3.43 -13.10 -1.87
CA ILE A 168 4.43 -13.54 -2.84
C ILE A 168 4.97 -12.36 -3.66
N ALA A 169 4.08 -11.47 -4.12
CA ALA A 169 4.45 -10.25 -4.82
C ALA A 169 5.32 -9.33 -3.95
N GLY A 170 5.01 -9.21 -2.65
CA GLY A 170 5.81 -8.45 -1.70
C GLY A 170 7.21 -9.02 -1.48
N ILE A 171 7.33 -10.35 -1.34
CA ILE A 171 8.63 -11.03 -1.26
C ILE A 171 9.42 -10.80 -2.55
N THR A 172 8.77 -10.95 -3.71
CA THR A 172 9.39 -10.73 -5.02
C THR A 172 9.89 -9.30 -5.18
N ALA A 173 9.07 -8.31 -4.80
CA ALA A 173 9.46 -6.90 -4.82
C ALA A 173 10.65 -6.62 -3.89
N ALA A 174 10.67 -7.21 -2.69
CA ALA A 174 11.79 -7.06 -1.77
C ALA A 174 13.11 -7.61 -2.33
N LEU A 175 13.06 -8.76 -3.02
CA LEU A 175 14.21 -9.34 -3.73
C LEU A 175 14.76 -8.43 -4.84
N GLY A 176 13.96 -7.51 -5.37
CA GLY A 176 14.41 -6.49 -6.33
C GLY A 176 15.54 -5.60 -5.79
N THR A 177 15.69 -5.50 -4.47
CA THR A 177 16.82 -4.82 -3.82
C THR A 177 18.17 -5.43 -4.18
N LEU A 178 18.21 -6.75 -4.42
CA LEU A 178 19.43 -7.46 -4.82
C LEU A 178 19.80 -7.23 -6.29
N PHE A 179 18.84 -6.74 -7.09
CA PHE A 179 18.99 -6.50 -8.53
C PHE A 179 18.48 -5.10 -8.90
N PRO A 180 19.14 -4.01 -8.46
CA PRO A 180 18.62 -2.64 -8.61
C PRO A 180 18.28 -2.22 -10.05
N GLU A 181 19.01 -2.74 -11.04
CA GLU A 181 18.76 -2.48 -12.48
C GLU A 181 17.41 -3.02 -12.96
N PHE A 182 16.90 -4.08 -12.32
CA PHE A 182 15.64 -4.73 -12.65
C PHE A 182 14.55 -4.47 -11.61
N ALA A 183 14.81 -3.65 -10.58
CA ALA A 183 13.93 -3.43 -9.44
C ALA A 183 12.48 -3.07 -9.85
N ILE A 184 12.32 -2.27 -10.91
CA ILE A 184 11.01 -1.90 -11.45
C ILE A 184 10.19 -3.12 -11.88
N TYR A 185 10.81 -4.12 -12.52
CA TYR A 185 10.14 -5.34 -12.96
C TYR A 185 9.74 -6.22 -11.78
N PHE A 186 10.61 -6.33 -10.76
CA PHE A 186 10.32 -7.06 -9.52
C PHE A 186 9.12 -6.46 -8.75
N ILE A 187 8.82 -5.17 -8.94
CA ILE A 187 7.66 -4.52 -8.33
C ILE A 187 6.43 -4.67 -9.22
N PHE A 188 6.51 -4.25 -10.49
CA PHE A 188 5.34 -4.10 -11.35
C PHE A 188 4.83 -5.42 -11.94
N VAL A 189 5.72 -6.35 -12.31
CA VAL A 189 5.28 -7.61 -12.92
C VAL A 189 4.43 -8.44 -11.94
N PRO A 190 4.85 -8.66 -10.68
CA PRO A 190 4.02 -9.41 -9.74
C PRO A 190 2.70 -8.69 -9.44
N ILE A 191 2.72 -7.39 -9.15
CA ILE A 191 1.48 -6.69 -8.75
C ILE A 191 0.43 -6.63 -9.86
N ILE A 192 0.85 -6.42 -11.12
CA ILE A 192 -0.04 -6.45 -12.28
C ILE A 192 -0.57 -7.88 -12.50
N SER A 193 0.28 -8.89 -12.33
CA SER A 193 -0.13 -10.30 -12.43
C SER A 193 -1.17 -10.66 -11.36
N VAL A 194 -0.96 -10.23 -10.10
CA VAL A 194 -1.94 -10.43 -9.02
C VAL A 194 -3.26 -9.72 -9.33
N ALA A 195 -3.20 -8.46 -9.79
CA ALA A 195 -4.39 -7.70 -10.13
C ALA A 195 -5.19 -8.39 -11.25
N GLY A 196 -4.55 -8.72 -12.37
CA GLY A 196 -5.19 -9.38 -13.50
C GLY A 196 -5.75 -10.76 -13.13
N PHE A 197 -4.94 -11.58 -12.45
CA PHE A 197 -5.35 -12.93 -12.05
C PHE A 197 -6.53 -12.93 -11.08
N THR A 198 -6.53 -12.05 -10.08
CA THR A 198 -7.63 -12.00 -9.09
C THR A 198 -8.95 -11.51 -9.67
N VAL A 199 -8.91 -10.64 -10.67
CA VAL A 199 -10.11 -10.23 -11.45
C VAL A 199 -10.67 -11.41 -12.24
N VAL A 200 -9.81 -12.13 -12.95
CA VAL A 200 -10.23 -13.31 -13.73
C VAL A 200 -10.78 -14.40 -12.81
N TYR A 201 -10.08 -14.67 -11.70
CA TYR A 201 -10.50 -15.64 -10.70
C TYR A 201 -11.88 -15.30 -10.11
N SER A 202 -12.13 -14.05 -9.72
CA SER A 202 -13.41 -13.68 -9.12
C SER A 202 -14.58 -13.77 -10.09
N TYR A 203 -14.36 -13.55 -11.40
CA TYR A 203 -15.37 -13.81 -12.42
C TYR A 203 -15.74 -15.29 -12.49
N PHE A 204 -14.75 -16.18 -12.59
CA PHE A 204 -15.00 -17.61 -12.73
C PHE A 204 -15.66 -18.21 -11.49
N GLU A 205 -15.23 -17.80 -10.29
CA GLU A 205 -15.86 -18.25 -9.05
C GLU A 205 -17.32 -17.81 -8.94
N TYR A 206 -17.65 -16.63 -9.45
CA TYR A 206 -19.03 -16.15 -9.49
C TYR A 206 -19.88 -16.90 -10.52
N GLN A 207 -19.33 -17.20 -11.70
CA GLN A 207 -20.01 -18.04 -12.69
C GLN A 207 -20.26 -19.45 -12.15
N LYS A 208 -19.32 -20.01 -11.38
CA LYS A 208 -19.48 -21.30 -10.71
C LYS A 208 -20.62 -21.25 -9.68
N GLU A 209 -20.70 -20.18 -8.89
CA GLU A 209 -21.79 -19.98 -7.93
C GLU A 209 -23.17 -19.92 -8.57
N LEU A 210 -23.32 -19.17 -9.66
CA LEU A 210 -24.60 -19.10 -10.37
C LEU A 210 -25.05 -20.48 -10.87
N LYS A 211 -24.14 -21.25 -11.46
CA LYS A 211 -24.43 -22.62 -11.95
C LYS A 211 -24.78 -23.60 -10.83
N GLU A 212 -24.18 -23.45 -9.65
CA GLU A 212 -24.51 -24.28 -8.48
C GLU A 212 -25.92 -23.96 -7.98
N ASN A 213 -26.25 -22.67 -7.85
CA ASN A 213 -27.57 -22.23 -7.43
C ASN A 213 -28.68 -22.67 -8.41
N GLU A 214 -28.41 -22.60 -9.73
CA GLU A 214 -29.34 -23.10 -10.76
C GLU A 214 -29.60 -24.61 -10.63
N ARG A 215 -28.57 -25.40 -10.30
CA ARG A 215 -28.72 -26.85 -10.11
C ARG A 215 -29.51 -27.20 -8.86
N GLU A 216 -29.27 -26.48 -7.76
CA GLU A 216 -30.00 -26.67 -6.50
C GLU A 216 -31.50 -26.39 -6.69
N GLN A 217 -31.85 -25.33 -7.43
CA GLN A 217 -33.24 -24.99 -7.76
C GLN A 217 -33.95 -26.01 -8.65
N ILE A 218 -33.22 -26.75 -9.49
CA ILE A 218 -33.80 -27.80 -10.36
C ILE A 218 -33.98 -29.12 -9.57
N SER A 219 -33.25 -29.30 -8.47
CA SER A 219 -33.30 -30.53 -7.65
C SER A 219 -34.31 -30.50 -6.49
N GLU A 220 -34.91 -29.33 -6.21
CA GLU A 220 -36.03 -29.15 -5.26
C GLU A 220 -37.39 -29.27 -5.96
#